data_AF-A0A7X6U4B5-F1
#
_entry.id   AF-A0A7X6U4B5-F1
#
_cell.length_a   1.000
_cell.length_b   1.000
_cell.length_c   1.000
_cell.angle_alpha   90.00
_cell.angle_beta   90.00
_cell.angle_gamma   90.00
#
_symmetry.space_group_name_H-M   'P 1'
#
loop_
_entity.id
_entity.type
_entity.pdbx_description
1 polymer ?
#
loop_
_entity_poly.entity_id
_entity_poly.type
_entity_poly.pdbx_seq_one_letter_code
_entity_poly.pdbx_strand_id
1 'polypeptide(L)'
;MNKFFVKFTTSTLLLLCSQAVSAQQETAESYSEQDMQKAIVMCMTAEYVQFHQEYPAEDDVMDICHARFKQLTQEIPYEEYQKWVLTTPYSPYPPTETATILEKYNRIMLGFDAQIPFIN
;
A
#
# COMPACT_ATOMS: atom_id res chain seq x y z
N MET A 1 -18.24 38.51 59.26
CA MET A 1 -18.15 37.08 58.89
C MET A 1 -17.86 36.97 57.40
N ASN A 2 -16.88 36.12 57.07
CA ASN A 2 -16.49 35.59 55.75
C ASN A 2 -16.08 36.53 54.61
N LYS A 3 -14.77 36.76 54.59
CA LYS A 3 -13.89 36.95 53.42
C LYS A 3 -14.13 35.84 52.40
N PHE A 4 -14.05 36.14 51.09
CA PHE A 4 -13.36 35.28 50.13
C PHE A 4 -12.94 36.09 48.90
N PHE A 5 -11.70 36.59 48.96
CA PHE A 5 -10.92 37.01 47.80
C PHE A 5 -10.57 35.74 47.00
N VAL A 6 -10.95 35.67 45.73
CA VAL A 6 -10.42 34.66 44.81
C VAL A 6 -9.63 35.40 43.74
N LYS A 7 -8.30 35.35 43.89
CA LYS A 7 -7.33 35.86 42.92
C LYS A 7 -7.30 34.88 41.74
N PHE A 8 -7.61 35.38 40.54
CA PHE A 8 -7.37 34.69 39.28
C PHE A 8 -5.86 34.62 39.05
N THR A 9 -5.25 33.46 39.32
CA THR A 9 -3.88 33.16 38.89
C THR A 9 -3.95 32.52 37.51
N THR A 10 -3.59 33.30 36.49
CA THR A 10 -3.27 32.85 35.14
C THR A 10 -2.11 31.84 35.19
N SER A 11 -2.39 30.59 34.86
CA SER A 11 -1.37 29.56 34.66
C SER A 11 -1.18 29.36 33.15
N THR A 12 -0.24 30.11 32.59
CA THR A 12 0.32 29.89 31.25
C THR A 12 1.21 28.65 31.31
N LEU A 13 0.71 27.51 30.85
CA LEU A 13 1.50 26.29 30.70
C LEU A 13 2.22 26.33 29.35
N LEU A 14 3.41 26.95 29.34
CA LEU A 14 4.41 26.81 28.28
C LEU A 14 4.97 25.38 28.33
N LEU A 15 4.41 24.46 27.55
CA LEU A 15 5.06 23.18 27.25
C LEU A 15 6.09 23.38 26.14
N LEU A 16 7.28 23.80 26.56
CA LEU A 16 8.53 23.53 25.87
C LEU A 16 8.95 22.10 26.22
N CYS A 17 8.79 21.18 25.27
CA CYS A 17 9.57 19.94 25.23
C CYS A 17 10.15 19.80 23.83
N SER A 18 11.27 20.45 23.62
CA SER A 18 12.22 20.11 22.57
C SER A 18 12.82 18.74 22.90
N GLN A 19 12.50 17.73 22.11
CA GLN A 19 13.42 16.63 21.85
C GLN A 19 13.50 16.46 20.34
N ALA A 20 14.47 17.17 19.76
CA ALA A 20 15.01 16.81 18.46
C ALA A 20 15.61 15.41 18.58
N VAL A 21 14.90 14.40 18.10
CA VAL A 21 15.50 13.14 17.71
C VAL A 21 15.83 13.30 16.23
N SER A 22 17.01 13.84 15.95
CA SER A 22 17.70 13.61 14.69
C SER A 22 18.25 12.18 14.72
N ALA A 23 17.36 11.21 14.55
CA ALA A 23 17.74 9.89 14.11
C ALA A 23 17.41 9.85 12.61
N GLN A 24 18.41 10.16 11.80
CA GLN A 24 18.42 9.82 10.38
C GLN A 24 18.55 8.29 10.32
N GLN A 25 17.46 7.61 10.67
CA GLN A 25 17.20 6.29 10.16
C GLN A 25 17.00 6.54 8.66
N GLU A 26 17.87 6.03 7.80
CA GLU A 26 17.41 5.68 6.46
C GLU A 26 16.24 4.73 6.69
N THR A 27 15.04 5.29 6.78
CA THR A 27 13.81 4.52 6.66
C THR A 27 13.87 4.02 5.25
N ALA A 28 14.29 2.75 5.07
CA ALA A 28 14.13 2.07 3.80
C ALA A 28 12.69 2.35 3.36
N GLU A 29 12.53 3.03 2.23
CA GLU A 29 11.20 3.38 1.77
C GLU A 29 10.40 2.08 1.65
N SER A 30 9.21 2.06 2.23
CA SER A 30 8.35 0.89 2.31
C SER A 30 7.01 1.19 1.66
N TYR A 31 6.30 0.13 1.30
CA TYR A 31 4.92 0.24 0.82
C TYR A 31 4.06 1.06 1.78
N SER A 32 3.39 2.08 1.24
CA SER A 32 2.44 2.90 1.97
C SER A 32 1.04 2.28 1.95
N GLU A 33 0.17 2.76 2.84
CA GLU A 33 -1.26 2.45 2.82
C GLU A 33 -1.91 2.82 1.47
N GLN A 34 -1.46 3.92 0.85
CA GLN A 34 -1.96 4.33 -0.46
C GLN A 34 -1.55 3.35 -1.57
N ASP A 35 -0.34 2.80 -1.49
CA ASP A 35 0.13 1.79 -2.45
C ASP A 35 -0.68 0.50 -2.33
N MET A 36 -0.97 0.08 -1.08
CA MET A 36 -1.88 -1.01 -0.81
C MET A 36 -3.24 -0.76 -1.45
N GLN A 37 -3.89 0.36 -1.15
CA GLN A 37 -5.23 0.66 -1.66
C GLN A 37 -5.28 0.66 -3.19
N LYS A 38 -4.29 1.24 -3.87
CA LYS A 38 -4.21 1.22 -5.34
C LYS A 38 -4.04 -0.19 -5.89
N ALA A 39 -3.15 -0.99 -5.30
CA ALA A 39 -2.92 -2.37 -5.71
C ALA A 39 -4.17 -3.24 -5.49
N ILE A 40 -4.85 -3.08 -4.35
CA ILE A 40 -6.11 -3.78 -4.05
C ILE A 40 -7.18 -3.43 -5.09
N VAL A 41 -7.41 -2.16 -5.39
CA VAL A 41 -8.40 -1.74 -6.40
C VAL A 41 -8.08 -2.35 -7.77
N MET A 42 -6.81 -2.37 -8.17
CA MET A 42 -6.38 -3.02 -9.42
C MET A 42 -6.71 -4.52 -9.42
N CYS A 43 -6.39 -5.22 -8.33
CA CYS A 43 -6.69 -6.64 -8.19
C CYS A 43 -8.19 -6.93 -8.22
N MET A 44 -8.99 -6.19 -7.43
CA MET A 44 -10.45 -6.36 -7.42
C MET A 44 -11.03 -6.13 -8.82
N THR A 45 -10.57 -5.08 -9.50
CA THR A 45 -11.00 -4.79 -10.87
C THR A 45 -10.70 -5.97 -11.79
N ALA A 46 -9.50 -6.55 -11.70
CA ALA A 46 -9.13 -7.72 -12.48
C ALA A 46 -10.00 -8.94 -12.14
N GLU A 47 -10.21 -9.23 -10.85
CA GLU A 47 -11.02 -10.37 -10.38
C GLU A 47 -12.48 -10.28 -10.86
N TYR A 48 -13.09 -9.10 -10.76
CA TYR A 48 -14.48 -8.90 -11.21
C TYR A 48 -14.60 -8.94 -12.72
N VAL A 49 -13.66 -8.32 -13.44
CA VAL A 49 -13.67 -8.32 -14.90
C VAL A 49 -13.34 -9.70 -15.47
N GLN A 50 -12.50 -10.50 -14.82
CA GLN A 50 -12.06 -11.78 -15.41
C GLN A 50 -12.90 -12.97 -14.97
N PHE A 51 -13.32 -13.04 -13.71
CA PHE A 51 -13.84 -14.29 -13.12
C PHE A 51 -15.24 -14.17 -12.53
N HIS A 52 -15.67 -12.96 -12.17
CA HIS A 52 -16.94 -12.75 -11.46
C HIS A 52 -17.93 -11.90 -12.27
N GLN A 53 -17.82 -11.85 -13.61
CA GLN A 53 -18.74 -11.07 -14.45
C GLN A 53 -20.21 -11.49 -14.32
N GLU A 54 -20.47 -12.76 -14.02
CA GLU A 54 -21.82 -13.36 -13.97
C GLU A 54 -22.27 -13.72 -12.55
N TYR A 55 -21.41 -13.53 -11.54
CA TYR A 55 -21.72 -13.82 -10.14
C TYR A 55 -22.10 -12.53 -9.40
N PRO A 56 -23.00 -12.59 -8.39
CA PRO A 56 -23.17 -11.49 -7.48
C PRO A 56 -21.82 -11.12 -6.86
N ALA A 57 -21.51 -9.84 -6.71
CA ALA A 57 -20.30 -9.34 -6.04
C ALA A 57 -20.27 -9.64 -4.51
N GLU A 58 -21.02 -10.67 -4.08
CA GLU A 58 -21.27 -11.04 -2.70
C GLU A 58 -20.11 -11.85 -2.11
N ASP A 59 -19.34 -12.56 -2.96
CA ASP A 59 -18.06 -13.13 -2.56
C ASP A 59 -16.98 -12.04 -2.65
N ASP A 60 -16.63 -11.48 -1.50
CA ASP A 60 -15.67 -10.39 -1.41
C ASP A 60 -14.25 -10.87 -1.78
N VAL A 61 -13.77 -10.42 -2.94
CA VAL A 61 -12.41 -10.71 -3.43
C VAL A 61 -11.32 -9.92 -2.67
N MET A 62 -11.70 -9.08 -1.69
CA MET A 62 -10.75 -8.31 -0.87
C MET A 62 -9.71 -9.18 -0.18
N ASP A 63 -10.08 -10.33 0.38
CA ASP A 63 -9.13 -11.21 1.07
C ASP A 63 -8.07 -11.77 0.10
N ILE A 64 -8.50 -12.15 -1.12
CA ILE A 64 -7.60 -12.59 -2.19
C ILE A 64 -6.64 -11.45 -2.56
N CYS A 65 -7.16 -10.24 -2.71
CA CYS A 65 -6.35 -9.09 -3.07
C CYS A 65 -5.37 -8.68 -1.96
N HIS A 66 -5.76 -8.78 -0.69
CA HIS A 66 -4.85 -8.58 0.44
C HIS A 66 -3.74 -9.63 0.48
N ALA A 67 -4.06 -10.89 0.19
CA ALA A 67 -3.06 -11.95 0.09
C ALA A 67 -2.08 -11.68 -1.05
N ARG A 68 -2.56 -11.24 -2.22
CA ARG A 68 -1.71 -10.86 -3.36
C ARG A 68 -0.85 -9.64 -3.06
N PHE A 69 -1.39 -8.63 -2.39
CA PHE A 69 -0.59 -7.49 -1.97
C PHE A 69 0.52 -7.90 -1.00
N LYS A 70 0.22 -8.78 -0.04
CA LYS A 70 1.25 -9.34 0.85
C LYS A 70 2.33 -10.06 0.04
N GLN A 71 1.96 -10.89 -0.93
CA GLN A 71 2.92 -11.54 -1.84
C GLN A 71 3.76 -10.52 -2.61
N LEU A 72 3.14 -9.46 -3.16
CA LEU A 72 3.83 -8.37 -3.85
C LEU A 72 4.94 -7.76 -2.97
N THR A 73 4.65 -7.46 -1.69
CA THR A 73 5.63 -6.87 -0.77
C THR A 73 6.80 -7.80 -0.42
N GLN A 74 6.63 -9.11 -0.59
CA GLN A 74 7.67 -10.11 -0.35
C GLN A 74 8.53 -10.34 -1.60
N GLU A 75 7.96 -10.09 -2.77
CA GLU A 75 8.54 -10.47 -4.04
C GLU A 75 9.14 -9.32 -4.85
N ILE A 76 8.65 -8.10 -4.66
CA ILE A 76 9.15 -6.90 -5.34
C ILE A 76 9.65 -5.92 -4.28
N PRO A 77 10.95 -5.59 -4.25
CA PRO A 77 11.47 -4.53 -3.39
C PRO A 77 10.75 -3.21 -3.67
N TYR A 78 10.46 -2.43 -2.63
CA TYR A 78 9.70 -1.19 -2.79
C TYR A 78 10.37 -0.19 -3.76
N GLU A 79 11.70 -0.09 -3.78
CA GLU A 79 12.44 0.75 -4.74
C GLU A 79 12.10 0.39 -6.19
N GLU A 80 12.04 -0.90 -6.52
CA GLU A 80 11.69 -1.37 -7.86
C GLU A 80 10.22 -1.12 -8.17
N TYR A 81 9.33 -1.32 -7.19
CA TYR A 81 7.91 -1.01 -7.33
C TYR A 81 7.68 0.49 -7.61
N GLN A 82 8.29 1.37 -6.82
CA GLN A 82 8.16 2.81 -6.99
C GLN A 82 8.72 3.26 -8.34
N LYS A 83 9.91 2.77 -8.71
CA LYS A 83 10.56 3.12 -9.98
C LYS A 83 9.77 2.61 -11.19
N TRP A 84 9.44 1.32 -11.23
CA TRP A 84 8.97 0.68 -12.45
C TRP A 84 7.45 0.56 -12.56
N VAL A 85 6.72 0.55 -11.45
CA VAL A 85 5.26 0.43 -11.44
C VAL A 85 4.58 1.78 -11.24
N LEU A 86 5.06 2.61 -10.31
CA LEU A 86 4.39 3.87 -9.99
C LEU A 86 4.82 5.05 -10.87
N THR A 87 6.11 5.18 -11.13
CA THR A 87 6.68 6.41 -11.71
C THR A 87 7.02 6.27 -13.19
N THR A 88 7.34 5.07 -13.67
CA THR A 88 7.62 4.84 -15.09
C THR A 88 6.33 4.94 -15.90
N PRO A 89 6.25 5.86 -16.89
CA PRO A 89 5.09 5.96 -17.76
C PRO A 89 4.89 4.68 -18.59
N TYR A 90 3.64 4.38 -18.92
CA TYR A 90 3.33 3.28 -19.83
C TYR A 90 4.06 3.44 -21.17
N SER A 91 4.66 2.36 -21.64
CA SER A 91 5.24 2.23 -22.97
C SER A 91 4.79 0.89 -23.56
N PRO A 92 4.40 0.84 -24.85
CA PRO A 92 4.17 -0.42 -25.54
C PRO A 92 5.46 -1.24 -25.74
N TYR A 93 6.63 -0.59 -25.61
CA TYR A 93 7.94 -1.21 -25.73
C TYR A 93 8.82 -0.79 -24.54
N PRO A 94 8.55 -1.31 -23.33
CA PRO A 94 9.33 -0.98 -22.15
C PRO A 94 10.74 -1.60 -22.24
N PRO A 95 11.76 -0.98 -21.64
CA PRO A 95 13.05 -1.63 -21.41
C PRO A 95 12.89 -2.97 -20.67
N THR A 96 13.81 -3.91 -20.86
CA THR A 96 13.74 -5.26 -20.27
C THR A 96 13.57 -5.24 -18.76
N GLU A 97 14.26 -4.34 -18.07
CA GLU A 97 14.17 -4.18 -16.60
C GLU A 97 12.75 -3.81 -16.17
N THR A 98 12.17 -2.79 -16.82
CA THR A 98 10.79 -2.37 -16.59
C THR A 98 9.80 -3.49 -16.92
N ALA A 99 9.98 -4.16 -18.07
CA ALA A 99 9.11 -5.24 -18.50
C ALA A 99 9.06 -6.39 -17.48
N THR A 100 10.22 -6.78 -16.95
CA THR A 100 10.34 -7.88 -15.98
C THR A 100 9.60 -7.57 -14.70
N ILE A 101 9.75 -6.35 -14.17
CA ILE A 101 9.08 -5.94 -12.92
C ILE A 101 7.57 -5.76 -13.13
N LEU A 102 7.16 -5.16 -14.25
CA LEU A 102 5.74 -5.02 -14.59
C LEU A 102 5.07 -6.38 -14.82
N GLU A 103 5.75 -7.32 -15.47
CA GLU A 103 5.24 -8.68 -15.65
C GLU A 103 5.06 -9.37 -14.30
N LYS A 104 6.05 -9.28 -13.41
CA LYS A 104 5.96 -9.86 -12.06
C LYS A 104 4.82 -9.23 -11.25
N TYR A 105 4.71 -7.90 -11.25
CA TYR A 105 3.62 -7.17 -10.61
C TYR A 105 2.26 -7.62 -11.14
N ASN A 106 2.10 -7.69 -12.47
CA ASN A 106 0.86 -8.09 -13.12
C ASN A 106 0.52 -9.55 -12.83
N ARG A 107 1.50 -10.47 -12.85
CA ARG A 107 1.28 -11.88 -12.53
C ARG A 107 0.73 -12.08 -11.12
N ILE A 108 1.28 -11.36 -10.14
CA ILE A 108 0.82 -11.38 -8.75
C ILE A 108 -0.56 -10.73 -8.64
N MET A 109 -0.71 -9.48 -9.07
CA MET A 109 -1.93 -8.71 -8.79
C MET A 109 -3.13 -9.13 -9.65
N LEU A 110 -2.89 -9.56 -10.90
CA LEU A 110 -3.94 -10.03 -11.82
C LEU A 110 -4.20 -11.54 -11.70
N GLY A 111 -3.45 -12.27 -10.85
CA GLY A 111 -3.74 -13.67 -10.57
C GLY A 111 -3.40 -14.64 -11.70
N PHE A 112 -2.48 -14.28 -12.61
CA PHE A 112 -2.04 -15.21 -13.67
C PHE A 112 -1.33 -16.45 -13.10
N ASP A 113 -0.74 -16.34 -11.91
CA ASP A 113 -0.06 -17.46 -11.26
C ASP A 113 -1.00 -18.45 -10.59
N ALA A 114 -2.20 -17.99 -10.21
CA ALA A 114 -3.24 -18.84 -9.63
C ALA A 114 -3.96 -19.70 -10.69
N GLN A 115 -3.71 -19.43 -11.98
CA GLN A 115 -4.31 -20.11 -13.13
C GLN A 115 -3.43 -21.21 -13.75
N ILE A 116 -2.34 -21.62 -13.11
CA ILE A 116 -1.72 -22.90 -13.46
C ILE A 116 -2.51 -23.97 -12.71
N PRO A 117 -3.47 -24.69 -13.35
CA PRO A 117 -4.02 -25.87 -12.72
C PRO A 117 -2.84 -26.77 -12.43
N PHE A 118 -2.68 -27.17 -11.17
CA PHE A 118 -1.85 -28.31 -10.85
C PHE A 118 -2.30 -29.45 -11.76
N ILE A 119 -1.50 -29.75 -12.77
CA ILE A 119 -1.58 -31.02 -13.49
C ILE A 119 -1.16 -32.06 -12.44
N ASN A 120 -2.14 -32.58 -11.71
CA ASN A 120 -2.02 -33.83 -10.97
C ASN A 120 -2.32 -34.99 -11.90
#